data_AF-A0A9E4GSD5-F1
#
_entry.id   AF-A0A9E4GSD5-F1
#
_cell.length_a   1.000
_cell.length_b   1.000
_cell.length_c   1.000
_cell.angle_alpha   90.00
_cell.angle_beta   90.00
_cell.angle_gamma   90.00
#
_symmetry.space_group_name_H-M   'P 1'
#
loop_
_entity.id
_entity.type
_entity.pdbx_description
1 polymer ?
#
loop_
_entity_poly.entity_id
_entity_poly.type
_entity_poly.pdbx_seq_one_letter_code
_entity_poly.pdbx_strand_id
1 'polypeptide(L)'
;MKRLALTAVVVVLLLAGGGLTSLLQGGGLDGFFIVQSTAADSSVLSAAPWQTEQLLLLSGFLLVNLLGMGITLGIVFWLLHRGVKRAAAAGNSNSN
;
A
#
# COMPACT_ATOMS: atom_id res chain seq x y z
N MET A 1 -67.76 -12.24 1.50
CA MET A 1 -66.96 -11.11 0.95
C MET A 1 -65.74 -10.74 1.81
N LYS A 2 -65.83 -10.66 3.15
CA LYS A 2 -64.68 -10.33 4.03
C LYS A 2 -63.44 -11.24 3.87
N ARG A 3 -63.66 -12.55 3.69
CA ARG A 3 -62.58 -13.53 3.47
C ARG A 3 -61.85 -13.31 2.13
N LEU A 4 -62.58 -12.94 1.08
CA LEU A 4 -62.03 -12.67 -0.26
C LEU A 4 -61.22 -11.36 -0.28
N ALA A 5 -61.67 -10.34 0.46
CA ALA A 5 -60.93 -9.09 0.63
C ALA A 5 -59.61 -9.32 1.39
N LEU A 6 -59.63 -10.14 2.44
CA LEU A 6 -58.41 -10.48 3.19
C LEU A 6 -57.40 -11.24 2.32
N THR A 7 -57.85 -12.22 1.53
CA THR A 7 -56.97 -12.93 0.60
C THR A 7 -56.39 -12.02 -0.47
N ALA A 8 -57.18 -11.08 -1.00
CA ALA A 8 -56.69 -10.12 -1.99
C ALA A 8 -55.59 -9.22 -1.42
N VAL A 9 -55.73 -8.75 -0.18
CA VAL A 9 -54.69 -7.96 0.51
C VAL A 9 -53.42 -8.77 0.71
N VAL A 10 -53.54 -10.02 1.16
CA VAL A 10 -52.37 -10.90 1.36
C VAL A 10 -51.64 -11.16 0.04
N VAL A 11 -52.37 -11.40 -1.05
CA VAL A 11 -51.77 -11.60 -2.38
C VAL A 11 -51.01 -10.35 -2.84
N VAL A 12 -51.60 -9.17 -2.69
CA VAL A 12 -50.92 -7.91 -3.04
C VAL A 12 -49.64 -7.70 -2.21
N LEU A 13 -49.70 -8.02 -0.92
CA LEU A 13 -48.55 -7.87 -0.02
C LEU A 13 -47.43 -8.86 -0.34
N LEU A 14 -47.77 -10.10 -0.72
CA LEU A 14 -46.80 -11.09 -1.19
C LEU A 14 -46.15 -10.71 -2.52
N LEU A 15 -46.92 -10.15 -3.46
CA LEU A 15 -46.39 -9.66 -4.73
C LEU A 15 -45.46 -8.46 -4.55
N ALA A 16 -45.82 -7.52 -3.67
CA ALA A 16 -44.98 -6.38 -3.32
C ALA A 16 -43.69 -6.82 -2.61
N GLY A 17 -43.79 -7.76 -1.66
CA GLY A 17 -42.63 -8.35 -0.99
C GLY A 17 -41.69 -9.08 -1.95
N GLY A 18 -42.25 -9.91 -2.84
CA GLY A 18 -41.48 -10.63 -3.86
C GLY A 18 -40.79 -9.70 -4.85
N GLY A 19 -41.46 -8.62 -5.27
CA GLY A 19 -40.87 -7.58 -6.11
C GLY A 19 -39.71 -6.86 -5.42
N LEU A 20 -39.84 -6.57 -4.13
CA LEU A 20 -38.78 -5.94 -3.35
C LEU A 20 -37.57 -6.86 -3.16
N THR A 21 -37.78 -8.17 -2.90
CA THR A 21 -36.71 -9.17 -2.82
C THR A 21 -35.97 -9.34 -4.15
N SER A 22 -36.67 -9.26 -5.29
CA SER A 22 -36.04 -9.29 -6.61
C SER A 22 -35.17 -8.06 -6.87
N LEU A 23 -35.57 -6.88 -6.38
CA LEU A 23 -34.77 -5.65 -6.45
C LEU A 23 -33.52 -5.73 -5.56
N LEU A 24 -33.63 -6.36 -4.38
CA LEU A 24 -32.52 -6.65 -3.48
C LEU A 24 -31.49 -7.62 -4.10
N GLN A 25 -31.93 -8.67 -4.78
CA GLN A 25 -31.00 -9.61 -5.45
C GLN A 25 -30.37 -9.07 -6.73
N GLY A 26 -31.05 -8.15 -7.43
CA GLY A 26 -30.58 -7.55 -8.68
C GLY A 26 -29.62 -6.37 -8.53
N GLY A 27 -29.12 -6.07 -7.32
CA GLY A 27 -28.20 -4.95 -7.06
C GLY A 27 -28.86 -3.56 -7.02
N GLY A 28 -30.19 -3.47 -7.01
CA GLY A 28 -30.91 -2.19 -7.02
C GLY A 28 -30.71 -1.32 -5.77
N LEU A 29 -30.10 -1.87 -4.72
CA LEU A 29 -29.80 -1.20 -3.44
C LEU A 29 -28.30 -1.20 -3.11
N ASP A 30 -27.43 -1.37 -4.11
CA ASP A 30 -25.96 -1.45 -3.94
C ASP A 30 -25.34 -0.23 -3.22
N GLY A 31 -26.07 0.89 -3.12
CA GLY A 31 -25.66 2.07 -2.34
C GLY A 31 -26.04 2.07 -0.85
N PHE A 32 -26.88 1.13 -0.39
CA PHE A 32 -27.38 1.08 1.00
C PHE A 32 -26.63 0.05 1.88
N PHE A 33 -25.86 -0.86 1.27
CA PHE A 33 -25.09 -1.89 1.96
C PHE A 33 -23.58 -1.71 1.72
N ILE A 34 -22.76 -1.96 2.74
CA ILE A 34 -21.31 -2.00 2.60
C ILE A 34 -20.96 -3.30 1.84
N VAL A 35 -20.65 -3.16 0.55
CA VAL A 35 -20.20 -4.28 -0.28
C VAL A 35 -18.74 -4.59 0.05
N GLN A 36 -18.45 -5.84 0.43
CA GLN A 36 -17.11 -6.30 0.75
C GLN A 36 -16.28 -6.38 -0.54
N SER A 37 -15.31 -5.48 -0.69
CA SER A 37 -14.38 -5.48 -1.83
C SER A 37 -13.43 -6.68 -1.75
N THR A 38 -13.33 -7.42 -2.85
CA THR A 38 -12.37 -8.51 -3.03
C THR A 38 -11.04 -8.04 -3.63
N ALA A 39 -10.91 -6.74 -3.95
CA ALA A 39 -9.69 -6.19 -4.52
C ALA A 39 -8.55 -6.18 -3.49
N ALA A 40 -7.38 -6.70 -3.87
CA ALA A 40 -6.21 -6.79 -2.99
C ALA A 40 -5.78 -5.41 -2.45
N ASP A 41 -5.91 -4.34 -3.24
CA ASP A 41 -5.62 -2.95 -2.84
C ASP A 41 -6.47 -2.45 -1.65
N SER A 42 -7.61 -3.10 -1.37
CA SER A 42 -8.49 -2.76 -0.25
C SER A 42 -8.18 -3.51 1.05
N SER A 43 -7.18 -4.40 1.03
CA SER A 43 -6.76 -5.19 2.18
C SER A 43 -5.43 -4.70 2.72
N VAL A 44 -5.33 -4.51 4.04
CA VAL A 44 -4.06 -4.14 4.72
C VAL A 44 -3.10 -5.34 4.80
N LEU A 45 -3.62 -6.56 4.60
CA LEU A 45 -2.86 -7.80 4.73
C LEU A 45 -2.39 -8.36 3.39
N SER A 46 -2.78 -7.76 2.26
CA SER A 46 -2.44 -8.22 0.92
C SER A 46 -1.92 -7.05 0.09
N ALA A 47 -0.77 -7.21 -0.54
CA ALA A 47 -0.22 -6.21 -1.45
C ALA A 47 -0.65 -6.53 -2.89
N ALA A 48 -1.07 -5.51 -3.62
CA ALA A 48 -1.27 -5.64 -5.05
C ALA A 48 0.09 -5.76 -5.78
N PRO A 49 0.11 -6.34 -7.00
CA PRO A 49 1.35 -6.53 -7.75
C PRO A 49 2.15 -5.23 -7.94
N TRP A 50 1.48 -4.13 -8.32
CA TRP A 50 2.12 -2.84 -8.56
C TRP A 50 2.73 -2.23 -7.29
N GLN A 51 2.11 -2.44 -6.12
CA GLN A 51 2.65 -1.98 -4.83
C GLN A 51 3.95 -2.72 -4.49
N THR A 52 3.98 -4.02 -4.79
CA THR A 52 5.14 -4.87 -4.58
C THR A 52 6.29 -4.50 -5.50
N GLU A 53 5.99 -4.21 -6.77
CA GLU A 53 6.98 -3.70 -7.75
C GLU A 53 7.61 -2.39 -7.28
N GLN A 54 6.79 -1.43 -6.82
CA GLN A 54 7.28 -0.15 -6.30
C GLN A 54 8.16 -0.33 -5.06
N LEU A 55 7.78 -1.23 -4.14
CA LEU A 55 8.58 -1.52 -2.96
C LEU A 55 9.96 -2.07 -3.33
N LEU A 56 10.02 -2.99 -4.30
CA LEU A 56 11.28 -3.56 -4.77
C LEU A 56 12.18 -2.49 -5.40
N LEU A 57 11.61 -1.65 -6.27
CA LEU A 57 12.33 -0.56 -6.93
C LEU A 57 12.86 0.46 -5.93
N LEU A 58 12.02 0.86 -4.97
CA LEU A 58 12.41 1.80 -3.91
C LEU A 58 13.53 1.22 -3.04
N SER A 59 13.38 -0.03 -2.59
CA SER A 59 14.39 -0.71 -1.78
C SER A 59 15.73 -0.80 -2.51
N GLY A 60 15.72 -1.25 -3.77
CA GLY A 60 16.92 -1.31 -4.61
C GLY A 60 17.58 0.06 -4.80
N PHE A 61 16.80 1.09 -5.09
CA PHE A 61 17.28 2.46 -5.22
C PHE A 61 17.96 2.95 -3.93
N LEU A 62 17.33 2.77 -2.77
CA LEU A 62 17.91 3.19 -1.49
C LEU A 62 19.19 2.44 -1.18
N LEU A 63 19.20 1.10 -1.29
CA LEU A 63 20.36 0.29 -0.92
C LEU A 63 21.58 0.61 -1.79
N VAL A 64 21.40 0.75 -3.10
CA VAL A 64 22.50 1.09 -4.03
C VAL A 64 23.05 2.48 -3.74
N ASN A 65 22.18 3.48 -3.53
CA ASN A 65 22.63 4.85 -3.25
C ASN A 65 23.30 4.96 -1.88
N LEU A 66 22.73 4.32 -0.85
CA LEU A 66 23.30 4.32 0.49
C LEU A 66 24.70 3.68 0.49
N LEU A 67 24.85 2.55 -0.21
CA LEU A 67 26.14 1.90 -0.37
C LEU A 67 27.13 2.79 -1.13
N GLY A 68 26.68 3.43 -2.22
CA GLY A 68 27.50 4.36 -3.00
C GLY A 68 28.03 5.51 -2.15
N MET A 69 27.16 6.19 -1.39
CA MET A 69 27.56 7.27 -0.49
C MET A 69 28.54 6.78 0.59
N GLY A 70 28.28 5.61 1.18
CA GLY A 70 29.17 5.02 2.18
C GLY A 70 30.58 4.77 1.63
N ILE A 71 30.67 4.22 0.42
CA ILE A 71 31.96 3.99 -0.26
C ILE A 71 32.64 5.33 -0.56
N THR A 72 31.93 6.30 -1.14
CA THR A 72 32.50 7.62 -1.45
C THR A 72 33.04 8.30 -0.20
N LEU A 73 32.28 8.33 0.89
CA LEU A 73 32.73 8.89 2.16
C LEU A 73 33.94 8.14 2.72
N GLY A 74 33.93 6.81 2.66
CA GLY A 74 35.06 5.97 3.08
C GLY A 74 36.35 6.32 2.33
N ILE A 75 36.27 6.48 1.01
CA ILE A 75 37.42 6.86 0.18
C ILE A 75 37.91 8.26 0.55
N VAL A 76 37.01 9.22 0.71
CA VAL A 76 37.36 10.60 1.11
C VAL A 76 38.09 10.61 2.44
N PHE A 77 37.57 9.92 3.46
CA PHE A 77 38.23 9.86 4.77
C PHE A 77 39.56 9.12 4.72
N TRP A 78 39.67 8.07 3.91
CA TRP A 78 40.94 7.36 3.73
C TRP A 78 42.02 8.25 3.11
N LEU A 79 41.67 9.03 2.08
CA LEU A 79 42.59 9.99 1.46
C LEU A 79 42.99 11.09 2.44
N LEU A 80 42.04 11.65 3.18
CA LEU A 80 42.31 12.67 4.20
C LEU A 80 43.24 12.12 5.30
N HIS A 81 42.99 10.92 5.80
CA HIS A 81 43.86 10.28 6.80
C HIS A 81 45.30 10.13 6.28
N ARG A 82 45.48 9.73 5.02
CA ARG A 82 46.80 9.60 4.40
C ARG A 82 47.48 10.96 4.22
N GLY A 83 46.72 11.99 3.84
CA GLY A 83 47.21 13.36 3.73
C GLY A 83 47.71 13.90 5.08
N VAL A 84 46.91 13.76 6.14
CA VAL A 84 47.27 14.19 7.49
C VAL A 84 48.52 13.48 7.99
N LYS A 85 48.64 12.16 7.78
CA LYS A 85 49.85 11.41 8.15
C LYS A 85 51.12 11.92 7.46
N ARG A 86 51.03 12.23 6.16
CA ARG A 86 52.16 12.76 5.39
C ARG A 86 52.57 14.15 5.88
N ALA A 87 51.59 15.02 6.15
CA ALA A 87 51.85 16.36 6.69
C ALA A 87 52.50 16.30 8.08
N ALA A 88 52.02 15.41 8.96
CA ALA A 88 52.61 15.21 10.29
C ALA A 88 54.06 14.72 10.22
N ALA A 89 54.36 13.77 9.32
CA ALA A 89 55.72 13.28 9.11
C ALA A 89 56.65 14.38 8.58
N ALA A 90 56.19 15.21 7.64
CA ALA A 90 56.97 16.32 7.09
C ALA A 90 57.30 17.40 8.14
N GLY A 91 56.34 17.75 9.01
CA GLY A 91 56.56 18.73 10.08
C GLY A 91 57.56 18.27 11.13
N ASN A 92 57.58 16.97 11.44
CA ASN A 92 58.51 16.41 12.42
C ASN A 92 59.95 16.36 11.89
N SER A 93 60.15 16.12 10.59
CA SER A 93 61.48 16.14 9.96
C SER A 93 62.11 17.53 9.86
N ASN A 94 61.31 18.60 9.90
CA ASN A 94 61.80 19.97 9.83
C ASN A 94 62.14 20.58 11.20
N SER A 95 61.94 19.81 12.28
CA SER A 95 62.18 20.24 13.67
C SER A 95 63.40 19.57 14.32
N ASN A 96 64.15 18.76 13.57
CA ASN A 96 65.45 18.16 13.94
C ASN A 96 66.55 18.74 13.05
#